data_AF-A0A923HPL2-F1
#
_entry.id   AF-A0A923HPL2-F1
#
_cell.length_a   1.000
_cell.length_b   1.000
_cell.length_c   1.000
_cell.angle_alpha   90.00
_cell.angle_beta   90.00
_cell.angle_gamma   90.00
#
_symmetry.space_group_name_H-M   'P 1'
#
loop_
_entity.id
_entity.type
_entity.pdbx_description
1 polymer ?
#
loop_
_entity_poly.entity_id
_entity_poly.type
_entity_poly.pdbx_seq_one_letter_code
_entity_poly.pdbx_strand_id
1 'polypeptide(L)'
;MISSFTLNTKNKIFINTLLFTMLSTLMCSSFAQQRRDNDIEQRGDPQRWYQEKNTPEAYFATLKKEAYAVYQESITDCKSVATMDKKQCTKDAKSQLQQDLADAKTTSDHPH
;
A
#
# COMPACT_ATOMS: atom_id res chain seq x y z
N MET A 1 37.10 -8.96 52.89
CA MET A 1 36.79 -8.27 51.63
C MET A 1 35.49 -8.84 51.08
N ILE A 2 34.34 -8.24 51.40
CA ILE A 2 33.08 -8.48 50.69
C ILE A 2 32.36 -7.13 50.67
N SER A 3 32.61 -6.34 49.62
CA SER A 3 31.88 -5.10 49.39
C SER A 3 30.56 -5.45 48.71
N SER A 4 29.48 -5.40 49.47
CA SER A 4 28.12 -5.53 48.97
C SER A 4 27.82 -4.38 48.00
N PHE A 5 27.77 -4.67 46.70
CA PHE A 5 27.29 -3.72 45.68
C PHE A 5 25.78 -3.59 45.78
N THR A 6 25.32 -2.50 46.38
CA THR A 6 23.93 -2.05 46.34
C THR A 6 23.57 -1.61 44.92
N LEU A 7 23.04 -2.54 44.13
CA LEU A 7 22.53 -2.28 42.78
C LEU A 7 21.32 -1.32 42.84
N ASN A 8 21.56 -0.10 42.39
CA ASN A 8 20.60 0.99 42.22
C ASN A 8 19.41 0.54 41.35
N THR A 9 18.19 0.72 41.85
CA THR A 9 16.92 0.32 41.21
C THR A 9 16.75 0.86 39.79
N LYS A 10 17.31 2.05 39.50
CA LYS A 10 17.30 2.64 38.16
C LYS A 10 18.08 1.81 37.13
N ASN A 11 19.18 1.19 37.56
CA ASN A 11 20.02 0.36 36.70
C ASN A 11 19.34 -0.98 36.38
N LYS A 12 18.59 -1.54 37.34
CA LYS A 12 17.80 -2.77 37.12
C LYS A 12 16.65 -2.57 36.13
N ILE A 13 15.96 -1.43 36.20
CA ILE A 13 14.90 -1.08 35.25
C ILE A 13 15.51 -0.88 33.86
N PHE A 14 16.60 -0.12 33.74
CA PHE A 14 17.27 0.11 32.46
C PHE A 14 17.75 -1.18 31.78
N ILE A 15 18.37 -2.08 32.54
CA ILE A 15 18.85 -3.38 32.03
C ILE A 15 17.66 -4.26 31.60
N ASN A 16 16.58 -4.33 32.38
CA ASN A 16 15.38 -5.07 31.99
C ASN A 16 14.75 -4.51 30.71
N THR A 17 14.62 -3.19 30.59
CA THR A 17 14.07 -2.57 29.37
C THR A 17 14.93 -2.87 28.15
N LEU A 18 16.26 -2.85 28.29
CA LEU A 18 17.21 -3.14 27.21
C LEU A 18 17.21 -4.63 26.80
N LEU A 19 17.03 -5.54 27.77
CA LEU A 19 16.88 -6.97 27.49
C LEU A 19 15.54 -7.28 26.80
N PHE A 20 14.44 -6.62 27.21
CA PHE A 20 13.13 -6.80 26.59
C PHE A 20 13.07 -6.28 25.15
N THR A 21 13.71 -5.15 24.85
CA THR A 21 13.75 -4.62 23.47
C THR A 21 14.58 -5.48 22.54
N MET A 22 15.72 -6.02 22.99
CA MET A 22 16.55 -6.94 22.21
C MET A 22 15.87 -8.29 21.96
N LEU A 23 15.07 -8.81 22.90
CA LEU A 23 14.32 -10.06 22.70
C LEU A 23 13.17 -9.89 21.68
N SER A 24 12.56 -8.71 21.61
CA SER A 24 11.45 -8.42 20.69
C SER A 24 11.87 -8.31 19.22
N THR A 25 13.10 -7.88 18.92
CA THR A 25 13.59 -7.74 17.53
C THR A 25 13.96 -9.09 16.90
N LEU A 26 14.31 -10.09 17.70
CA LEU A 26 14.59 -11.46 17.22
C LEU A 26 13.34 -12.16 16.65
N MET A 27 12.14 -11.89 17.19
CA MET A 27 10.89 -12.54 16.79
C MET A 27 10.26 -12.00 15.49
N CYS A 28 10.67 -10.83 14.99
CA CYS A 28 10.14 -10.27 13.72
C CYS A 28 10.85 -10.79 12.45
N SER A 29 11.94 -11.54 12.59
CA SER A 29 12.71 -12.03 11.43
C SER A 29 12.11 -13.29 10.76
N SER A 30 11.07 -13.90 11.35
CA SER A 30 10.46 -15.13 10.83
C SER A 30 9.39 -14.93 9.74
N PHE A 31 9.04 -13.69 9.39
CA PHE A 31 8.09 -13.39 8.29
C PHE A 31 8.78 -12.99 6.97
N ALA A 32 10.10 -13.12 6.87
CA ALA A 32 10.77 -13.19 5.58
C ALA A 32 10.80 -14.66 5.14
N GLN A 33 9.70 -15.14 4.54
CA GLN A 33 9.68 -16.45 3.91
C GLN A 33 10.74 -16.47 2.81
N GLN A 34 11.82 -17.20 3.09
CA GLN A 34 12.90 -17.54 2.18
C GLN A 34 12.31 -18.15 0.90
N ARG A 35 12.12 -17.34 -0.15
CA ARG A 35 11.91 -17.82 -1.51
C ARG A 35 13.20 -18.55 -1.90
N ARG A 36 13.17 -19.87 -1.91
CA ARG A 36 14.23 -20.68 -2.53
C ARG A 36 14.07 -20.50 -4.04
N ASP A 37 14.94 -19.70 -4.65
CA ASP A 37 14.94 -19.43 -6.10
C ASP A 37 15.23 -20.67 -6.97
N ASN A 38 15.68 -21.78 -6.38
CA ASN A 38 16.04 -23.00 -7.11
C ASN A 38 14.82 -23.74 -7.75
N ASP A 39 13.58 -23.40 -7.37
CA ASP A 39 12.37 -24.02 -7.93
C ASP A 39 11.85 -23.30 -9.19
N ILE A 40 12.39 -22.11 -9.53
CA ILE A 40 11.95 -21.31 -10.68
C ILE A 40 12.51 -21.87 -11.99
N GLU A 41 13.79 -22.25 -12.02
CA GLU A 41 14.42 -22.75 -13.26
C GLU A 41 13.87 -24.11 -13.72
N GLN A 42 13.35 -24.94 -12.80
CA GLN A 42 12.95 -26.31 -13.12
C GLN A 42 11.48 -26.46 -13.56
N ARG A 43 10.62 -25.49 -13.22
CA ARG A 43 9.16 -25.59 -13.44
C ARG A 43 8.66 -24.82 -14.67
N GLY A 44 9.55 -24.07 -15.36
CA GLY A 44 9.14 -23.09 -16.36
C GLY A 44 8.35 -21.95 -15.71
N ASP A 45 8.08 -20.89 -16.48
CA ASP A 45 7.30 -19.79 -15.93
C ASP A 45 5.85 -20.25 -15.64
N PRO A 46 5.25 -19.82 -14.52
CA PRO A 46 3.86 -20.12 -14.23
C PRO A 46 2.94 -19.64 -15.35
N GLN A 47 1.92 -20.43 -15.72
CA GLN A 47 0.91 -20.08 -16.74
C GLN A 47 0.28 -18.68 -16.53
N ARG A 48 0.24 -18.21 -15.28
CA ARG A 48 -0.19 -16.85 -14.91
C ARG A 48 0.60 -15.73 -15.61
N TRP A 49 1.89 -15.93 -15.88
CA TRP A 49 2.76 -14.92 -16.50
C TRP A 49 2.43 -14.69 -17.98
N TYR A 50 1.85 -15.69 -18.64
CA TYR A 50 1.44 -15.63 -20.04
C TYR A 50 -0.05 -15.27 -20.22
N GLN A 51 -0.71 -14.76 -19.18
CA GLN A 51 -2.07 -14.26 -19.34
C GLN A 51 -2.02 -13.01 -20.22
N GLU A 52 -2.73 -13.09 -21.35
CA GLU A 52 -3.03 -11.96 -22.23
C GLU A 52 -3.93 -10.99 -21.46
N LYS A 53 -3.30 -10.14 -20.64
CA LYS A 53 -3.98 -9.22 -19.72
C LYS A 53 -4.65 -8.04 -20.42
N ASN A 54 -4.69 -8.04 -21.75
CA ASN A 54 -4.78 -6.81 -22.52
C ASN A 54 -5.95 -6.86 -23.50
N THR A 55 -7.13 -7.33 -23.06
CA THR A 55 -8.32 -7.00 -23.85
C THR A 55 -8.68 -5.52 -23.58
N PRO A 56 -9.07 -4.76 -24.61
CA PRO A 56 -9.60 -3.41 -24.46
C PRO A 56 -10.64 -3.30 -23.34
N GLU A 57 -11.55 -4.26 -23.23
CA GLU A 57 -12.63 -4.25 -22.25
C GLU A 57 -12.12 -4.44 -20.81
N ALA A 58 -11.16 -5.34 -20.61
CA ALA A 58 -10.55 -5.55 -19.31
C ALA A 58 -9.75 -4.31 -18.86
N TYR A 59 -9.08 -3.65 -19.81
CA TYR A 59 -8.35 -2.44 -19.55
C TYR A 59 -9.28 -1.26 -19.25
N PHE A 60 -10.35 -1.07 -20.03
CA PHE A 60 -11.42 -0.10 -19.73
C PHE A 60 -12.03 -0.32 -18.34
N ALA A 61 -12.35 -1.57 -18.00
CA ALA A 61 -12.92 -1.91 -16.70
C ALA A 61 -11.98 -1.56 -15.54
N THR A 62 -10.67 -1.63 -15.76
CA THR A 62 -9.64 -1.22 -14.80
C THR A 62 -9.60 0.30 -14.67
N LEU A 63 -9.42 1.02 -15.77
CA LEU A 63 -9.40 2.50 -15.79
C LEU A 63 -10.67 3.10 -15.19
N LYS A 64 -11.83 2.50 -15.49
CA LYS A 64 -13.11 2.92 -14.88
C LYS A 64 -13.08 2.80 -13.36
N LYS A 65 -12.57 1.69 -12.81
CA LYS A 65 -12.48 1.50 -11.35
C LYS A 65 -11.55 2.53 -10.72
N GLU A 66 -10.43 2.80 -11.36
CA GLU A 66 -9.45 3.80 -10.91
C GLU A 66 -10.06 5.20 -10.91
N ALA A 67 -10.74 5.60 -12.00
CA ALA A 67 -11.44 6.88 -12.08
C ALA A 67 -12.47 7.07 -10.95
N TYR A 68 -13.25 6.03 -10.63
CA TYR A 68 -14.18 6.09 -9.51
C TYR A 68 -13.48 6.15 -8.15
N ALA A 69 -12.35 5.46 -7.98
CA ALA A 69 -11.58 5.51 -6.74
C ALA A 69 -11.03 6.93 -6.50
N VAL A 70 -10.42 7.53 -7.52
CA VAL A 70 -9.93 8.92 -7.50
C VAL A 70 -11.07 9.90 -7.21
N TYR A 71 -12.24 9.69 -7.82
CA TYR A 71 -13.42 10.51 -7.52
C TYR A 71 -13.86 10.41 -6.06
N GLN A 72 -13.88 9.21 -5.46
CA GLN A 72 -14.25 9.05 -4.04
C GLN A 72 -13.25 9.71 -3.10
N GLU A 73 -11.96 9.63 -3.41
CA GLU A 73 -10.90 10.35 -2.70
C GLU A 73 -11.12 11.86 -2.81
N SER A 74 -11.31 12.37 -4.04
CA SER A 74 -11.58 13.79 -4.31
C SER A 74 -12.80 14.32 -3.56
N ILE A 75 -13.90 13.55 -3.52
CA ILE A 75 -15.10 13.94 -2.77
C ILE A 75 -14.86 13.92 -1.26
N THR A 76 -13.98 13.05 -0.77
CA THR A 76 -13.57 13.04 0.63
C THR A 76 -12.74 14.28 0.96
N ASP A 77 -11.82 14.68 0.10
CA ASP A 77 -11.02 15.89 0.24
C ASP A 77 -11.89 17.16 0.16
N CYS A 78 -12.96 17.15 -0.64
CA CYS A 78 -13.94 18.22 -0.65
C CYS A 78 -14.66 18.42 0.69
N LYS A 79 -14.53 17.51 1.67
CA LYS A 79 -15.09 17.72 3.01
C LYS A 79 -14.23 18.68 3.85
N SER A 80 -12.92 18.71 3.62
CA SER A 80 -11.96 19.55 4.37
C SER A 80 -11.81 20.97 3.84
N VAL A 81 -12.33 21.29 2.64
CA VAL A 81 -12.28 22.66 2.11
C VAL A 81 -13.31 23.56 2.81
N ALA A 82 -13.11 24.88 2.70
CA ALA A 82 -14.03 25.87 3.26
C ALA A 82 -15.44 25.72 2.65
N THR A 83 -16.49 26.00 3.42
CA THR A 83 -17.89 25.77 2.99
C THR A 83 -18.25 26.48 1.68
N MET A 84 -17.71 27.68 1.45
CA MET A 84 -17.90 28.42 0.20
C MET A 84 -17.31 27.69 -1.02
N ASP A 85 -16.25 26.90 -0.83
CA ASP A 85 -15.53 26.21 -1.90
C ASP A 85 -16.02 24.77 -2.13
N LYS A 86 -16.77 24.19 -1.18
CA LYS A 86 -17.26 22.79 -1.26
C LYS A 86 -18.04 22.51 -2.54
N LYS A 87 -18.90 23.45 -2.95
CA LYS A 87 -19.71 23.31 -4.17
C LYS A 87 -18.82 23.27 -5.42
N GLN A 88 -17.77 24.10 -5.44
CA GLN A 88 -16.85 24.15 -6.57
C GLN A 88 -15.97 22.89 -6.60
N CYS A 89 -15.39 22.50 -5.46
CA CYS A 89 -14.62 21.26 -5.33
C CYS A 89 -15.40 20.02 -5.80
N THR A 90 -16.65 19.86 -5.34
CA THR A 90 -17.48 18.71 -5.76
C THR A 90 -17.88 18.76 -7.23
N LYS A 91 -17.99 19.95 -7.83
CA LYS A 91 -18.21 20.13 -9.26
C LYS A 91 -16.96 19.73 -10.06
N ASP A 92 -15.79 20.16 -9.61
CA ASP A 92 -14.52 19.86 -10.26
C ASP A 92 -14.21 18.35 -10.20
N ALA A 93 -14.43 17.70 -9.05
CA ALA A 93 -14.31 16.25 -8.92
C ALA A 93 -15.23 15.49 -9.90
N LYS A 94 -16.47 15.95 -10.09
CA LYS A 94 -17.39 15.35 -11.08
C LYS A 94 -16.93 15.58 -12.51
N SER A 95 -16.43 16.78 -12.82
CA SER A 95 -15.89 17.11 -14.13
C SER A 95 -14.68 16.23 -14.44
N GLN A 96 -13.80 16.03 -13.46
CA GLN A 96 -12.64 15.16 -13.59
C GLN A 96 -13.05 13.71 -13.86
N LEU A 97 -14.00 13.16 -13.09
CA LEU A 97 -14.52 11.82 -13.33
C LEU A 97 -15.07 11.66 -14.77
N GLN A 98 -15.77 12.67 -15.29
CA GLN A 98 -16.27 12.62 -16.67
C GLN A 98 -15.15 12.60 -17.70
N GLN A 99 -14.09 13.36 -17.47
CA GLN A 99 -12.89 13.38 -18.31
C GLN A 99 -12.17 12.03 -18.23
N ASP A 100 -11.91 11.52 -17.02
CA ASP A 100 -11.24 10.22 -16.81
C ASP A 100 -11.99 9.07 -17.49
N LEU A 101 -13.33 9.08 -17.48
CA LEU A 101 -14.12 8.06 -18.16
C LEU A 101 -14.10 8.20 -19.69
N ALA A 102 -14.01 9.42 -20.22
CA ALA A 102 -13.85 9.65 -21.65
C ALA A 102 -12.46 9.19 -22.11
N ASP A 103 -11.42 9.57 -21.37
CA ASP A 103 -10.04 9.17 -21.61
C ASP A 103 -9.86 7.67 -21.46
N ALA A 104 -10.51 7.05 -20.47
CA ALA A 104 -10.52 5.60 -20.28
C ALA A 104 -11.04 4.88 -21.53
N LYS A 105 -12.09 5.41 -22.16
CA LYS A 105 -12.65 4.82 -23.39
C LYS A 105 -11.64 4.89 -24.54
N THR A 106 -11.07 6.06 -24.79
CA THR A 106 -10.09 6.27 -25.87
C THR A 106 -8.81 5.45 -25.66
N THR A 107 -8.31 5.42 -24.42
CA THR A 107 -7.10 4.68 -24.05
C THR A 107 -7.34 3.18 -24.10
N SER A 108 -8.56 2.73 -23.75
CA SER A 108 -8.90 1.31 -23.80
C SER A 108 -8.93 0.72 -25.20
N ASP A 109 -9.24 1.51 -26.21
CA ASP A 109 -9.25 1.07 -27.61
C ASP A 109 -7.82 0.81 -28.14
N HIS A 110 -6.79 1.33 -27.47
CA HIS A 110 -5.38 1.20 -27.83
C HIS A 110 -4.52 0.86 -26.59
N PRO A 111 -4.69 -0.33 -26.00
CA PRO A 111 -3.91 -0.72 -24.83
C PRO A 111 -2.43 -0.87 -25.20
N HIS A 112 -1.54 -0.25 -24.41
CA HIS A 112 -0.08 -0.28 -24.60
C HIS A 112 0.55 -1.62 -24.20
#